data_AF-A0A8A2VF29-F1
#
_entry.id   AF-A0A8A2VF29-F1
#
_cell.length_a   1.000
_cell.length_b   1.000
_cell.length_c   1.000
_cell.angle_alpha   90.00
_cell.angle_beta   90.00
_cell.angle_gamma   90.00
#
_symmetry.space_group_name_H-M   'P 1'
#
loop_
_entity.id
_entity.type
_entity.pdbx_description
1 polymer ?
#
loop_
_entity_poly.entity_id
_entity_poly.type
_entity_poly.pdbx_seq_one_letter_code
_entity_poly.pdbx_strand_id
1 'polypeptide(L)'
;MGYSLHYYDLVLACIAASLGLGAVIGTVTAVALEVAIAVLGLVAIGFIVHALFVNGPVDDTEDLAEEIELEDVPAVLSPMESPK
;
A
#
# COMPACT_ATOMS: atom_id res chain seq x y z
N MET A 1 6.72 7.13 -21.47
CA MET A 1 6.43 6.46 -20.20
C MET A 1 5.58 7.41 -19.38
N GLY A 2 4.26 7.41 -19.59
CA GLY A 2 3.35 8.24 -18.79
C GLY A 2 3.12 7.52 -17.47
N TYR A 3 3.45 8.14 -16.35
CA TYR A 3 3.14 7.60 -15.03
C TYR A 3 1.61 7.53 -14.90
N SER A 4 1.05 6.33 -14.86
CA SER A 4 -0.32 6.10 -14.42
C SER A 4 -0.36 6.19 -12.90
N LEU A 5 -1.23 7.02 -12.35
CA LEU A 5 -1.47 7.09 -10.90
C LEU A 5 -2.14 5.79 -10.44
N HIS A 6 -1.47 5.01 -9.59
CA HIS A 6 -2.03 3.78 -9.04
C HIS A 6 -2.90 4.08 -7.81
N TYR A 7 -3.84 3.19 -7.52
CA TYR A 7 -4.71 3.31 -6.33
C TYR A 7 -3.91 3.46 -5.03
N TYR A 8 -2.82 2.69 -4.88
CA TYR A 8 -1.96 2.79 -3.71
C TYR A 8 -1.17 4.11 -3.64
N ASP A 9 -0.91 4.78 -4.76
CA ASP A 9 -0.35 6.14 -4.75
C ASP A 9 -1.35 7.14 -4.16
N LEU A 10 -2.64 6.98 -4.47
CA LEU A 10 -3.70 7.80 -3.89
C LEU A 10 -3.87 7.52 -2.39
N VAL A 11 -3.83 6.25 -1.97
CA VAL A 11 -3.85 5.88 -0.54
C VAL A 11 -2.67 6.50 0.20
N LEU A 12 -1.47 6.44 -0.37
CA LEU A 12 -0.27 7.06 0.19
C LEU A 12 -0.42 8.58 0.32
N ALA A 13 -0.97 9.24 -0.71
CA ALA A 13 -1.27 10.66 -0.68
C ALA A 13 -2.29 11.00 0.42
N CYS A 14 -3.33 10.19 0.62
CA CYS A 14 -4.31 10.35 1.70
C CYS A 14 -3.69 10.24 3.10
N ILE A 15 -2.78 9.28 3.30
CA ILE A 15 -2.05 9.13 4.57
C ILE A 15 -1.18 10.37 4.84
N ALA A 16 -0.39 10.79 3.85
CA ALA A 16 0.46 11.97 3.95
C ALA A 16 -0.37 13.23 4.21
N ALA A 17 -1.50 13.40 3.51
CA ALA A 17 -2.43 14.50 3.70
C ALA A 17 -3.04 14.49 5.10
N SER A 18 -3.47 13.33 5.62
CA SER A 18 -4.03 13.21 6.97
C SER A 18 -3.04 13.64 8.04
N LEU A 19 -1.81 13.10 8.01
CA LEU A 19 -0.77 13.45 8.97
C LEU A 19 -0.31 14.90 8.83
N GLY A 20 -0.16 15.37 7.58
CA GLY A 20 0.16 16.76 7.27
C GLY A 20 -0.90 17.73 7.80
N LEU A 21 -2.18 17.38 7.68
CA LEU A 21 -3.29 18.15 8.25
C LEU A 21 -3.25 18.16 9.77
N GLY A 22 -2.90 17.04 10.41
CA GLY A 22 -2.65 16.97 11.85
C GLY A 22 -1.54 17.92 12.30
N ALA A 23 -0.43 17.97 11.55
CA ALA A 23 0.66 18.91 11.82
C ALA A 23 0.25 20.38 11.61
N VAL A 24 -0.50 20.68 10.54
CA VAL A 24 -1.03 22.03 10.31
C VAL A 24 -1.96 22.42 11.46
N ILE A 25 -2.92 21.58 11.85
CA ILE A 25 -3.84 21.85 12.96
C ILE A 25 -3.07 22.11 14.25
N GLY A 26 -2.11 21.23 14.59
CA GLY A 26 -1.31 21.37 15.81
C GLY A 26 -0.40 22.60 15.85
N THR A 27 -0.17 23.25 14.70
CA THR A 27 0.67 24.46 14.61
C THR A 27 -0.15 25.74 14.49
N VAL A 28 -1.32 25.70 13.87
CA VAL A 28 -2.15 26.90 13.60
C VAL A 28 -3.33 27.06 14.56
N THR A 29 -3.57 26.08 15.44
CA THR A 29 -4.66 26.10 16.42
C THR A 29 -4.13 25.90 17.85
N ALA A 30 -5.03 25.97 18.84
CA ALA A 30 -4.72 25.68 20.23
C ALA A 30 -4.71 24.18 20.58
N VAL A 31 -4.97 23.30 19.60
CA VAL A 31 -4.93 21.85 19.80
C VAL A 31 -3.48 21.40 19.94
N ALA A 32 -3.18 20.60 20.97
CA ALA A 32 -1.85 20.02 21.15
C ALA A 32 -1.45 19.18 19.93
N LEU A 33 -0.21 19.37 19.45
CA LEU A 33 0.30 18.73 18.24
C LEU A 33 0.22 17.21 18.33
N GLU A 34 0.57 16.64 19.48
CA GLU A 34 0.54 15.21 19.75
C GLU A 34 -0.88 14.66 19.62
N VAL A 35 -1.87 15.41 20.11
CA VAL A 35 -3.29 15.04 20.02
C VAL A 35 -3.77 15.12 18.58
N ALA A 36 -3.43 16.20 17.86
CA ALA A 36 -3.83 16.39 16.46
C ALA A 36 -3.25 15.28 15.57
N ILE A 37 -1.96 14.95 15.73
CA ILE A 37 -1.30 13.87 15.00
C ILE A 37 -1.88 12.51 15.39
N ALA A 38 -2.13 12.25 16.67
CA ALA A 38 -2.70 10.97 17.10
C ALA A 38 -4.09 10.73 16.49
N VAL A 39 -4.97 11.74 16.51
CA VAL A 39 -6.32 11.63 15.96
C VAL A 39 -6.30 11.43 14.44
N LEU A 40 -5.52 12.24 13.72
CA LEU A 40 -5.42 12.12 12.25
C LEU A 40 -4.60 10.88 11.83
N GLY A 41 -3.76 10.37 12.72
CA GLY A 41 -3.10 9.08 12.60
C GLY A 41 -4.09 7.92 12.65
N LEU A 42 -5.13 7.98 13.49
CA LEU A 42 -6.20 6.98 13.46
C LEU A 42 -6.97 7.01 12.13
N VAL A 43 -7.18 8.19 11.55
CA VAL A 43 -7.77 8.32 10.20
C VAL A 43 -6.86 7.68 9.15
N ALA A 44 -5.55 7.91 9.22
CA ALA A 44 -4.58 7.27 8.34
C ALA A 44 -4.58 5.73 8.48
N ILE A 45 -4.68 5.21 9.71
CA ILE A 45 -4.86 3.78 9.96
C ILE A 45 -6.15 3.28 9.32
N GLY A 46 -7.24 4.05 9.35
CA GLY A 46 -8.47 3.74 8.62
C GLY A 46 -8.25 3.57 7.12
N PHE A 47 -7.49 4.48 6.48
CA PHE A 47 -7.12 4.33 5.07
C PHE A 47 -6.30 3.07 4.81
N ILE A 48 -5.33 2.77 5.67
CA ILE A 48 -4.51 1.55 5.56
C ILE A 48 -5.40 0.31 5.69
N VAL A 49 -6.27 0.26 6.69
CA VAL A 49 -7.19 -0.87 6.88
C VAL A 49 -8.12 -1.02 5.67
N HIS A 50 -8.68 0.06 5.16
CA HIS A 50 -9.51 0.00 3.96
C HIS A 50 -8.72 -0.52 2.74
N ALA A 51 -7.52 0.01 2.51
CA ALA A 51 -6.67 -0.38 1.39
C ALA A 51 -6.10 -1.80 1.50
N LEU A 52 -6.03 -2.38 2.70
CA LEU A 52 -5.53 -3.74 2.91
C LEU A 52 -6.64 -4.79 2.98
N PHE A 53 -7.81 -4.44 3.52
CA PHE A 53 -8.87 -5.41 3.81
C PHE A 53 -10.14 -5.24 2.98
N VAL A 54 -10.36 -4.06 2.38
CA VAL A 54 -11.53 -3.81 1.50
C VAL A 54 -11.09 -3.80 0.05
N ASN A 55 -10.05 -3.03 -0.26
CA ASN A 55 -9.43 -2.96 -1.58
C ASN A 55 -8.02 -3.58 -1.52
N GLY A 56 -7.92 -4.71 -0.81
CA GLY A 56 -6.68 -5.40 -0.48
C GLY A 56 -5.80 -5.69 -1.69
N PRO A 57 -4.54 -6.15 -1.48
CA PRO A 57 -3.47 -6.16 -2.49
C PRO A 57 -3.66 -7.07 -3.72
N VAL A 58 -4.89 -7.40 -4.10
CA VAL A 58 -5.20 -8.27 -5.22
C VAL A 58 -6.58 -7.91 -5.77
N ASP A 59 -6.64 -7.52 -7.05
CA ASP A 59 -7.92 -7.36 -7.78
C ASP A 59 -7.93 -7.87 -9.25
N ASP A 60 -6.82 -8.13 -9.97
CA ASP A 60 -6.91 -8.61 -11.37
C ASP A 60 -6.08 -9.87 -11.69
N THR A 61 -6.64 -10.77 -12.52
CA THR A 61 -5.95 -11.98 -13.04
C THR A 61 -4.68 -11.66 -13.82
N GLU A 62 -4.45 -10.40 -14.15
CA GLU A 62 -3.27 -9.92 -14.85
C GLU A 62 -2.03 -9.90 -13.93
N ASP A 63 -2.20 -9.75 -12.60
CA ASP A 63 -1.14 -9.99 -11.61
C ASP A 63 -0.77 -11.49 -11.50
N LEU A 64 -1.60 -12.40 -12.02
CA LEU A 64 -1.28 -13.83 -12.24
C LEU A 64 -0.72 -14.11 -13.63
N ALA A 65 -0.82 -13.14 -14.56
CA ALA A 65 -0.38 -13.23 -15.95
C ALA A 65 0.97 -12.56 -16.19
N GLU A 66 1.63 -12.05 -15.15
CA GLU A 66 3.09 -12.05 -15.14
C GLU A 66 3.53 -13.52 -15.16
N GLU A 67 3.56 -14.07 -16.38
CA GLU A 67 4.21 -15.34 -16.67
C GLU A 67 5.65 -15.15 -16.23
N ILE A 68 5.97 -15.66 -15.04
CA ILE A 68 7.36 -15.91 -14.68
C ILE A 68 7.85 -16.85 -15.77
N GLU A 69 8.69 -16.34 -16.67
CA GLU A 69 9.33 -17.16 -17.69
C GLU A 69 9.91 -18.37 -16.94
N LEU A 70 9.70 -19.58 -17.45
CA LEU A 70 10.13 -20.81 -16.77
C LEU A 70 11.64 -20.81 -16.43
N GLU A 71 12.38 -19.90 -17.04
CA GLU A 71 13.78 -19.54 -16.88
C GLU A 71 14.09 -18.90 -15.50
N ASP A 72 13.11 -18.20 -14.92
CA ASP A 72 13.21 -17.49 -13.64
C ASP A 72 12.64 -18.30 -12.45
N VAL A 73 12.07 -19.48 -12.72
CA VAL A 73 11.60 -20.41 -11.67
C VAL A 73 12.82 -21.10 -11.03
N PRO A 74 13.05 -20.96 -9.72
CA PRO A 74 14.19 -21.59 -9.06
C PRO A 74 14.06 -23.13 -9.15
N ALA A 75 15.14 -23.78 -9.61
CA ALA A 75 15.19 -25.22 -9.93
C ALA A 75 14.70 -26.16 -8.80
N VAL A 76 14.70 -25.70 -7.55
CA VAL A 76 14.20 -26.44 -6.39
C VAL A 76 12.69 -26.71 -6.41
N LEU A 77 11.92 -25.99 -7.24
CA LEU A 77 10.46 -26.12 -7.33
C LEU A 77 9.97 -26.92 -8.54
N SER A 78 10.87 -27.38 -9.44
CA SER A 78 10.49 -28.17 -10.62
C SER A 78 10.35 -29.66 -10.25
N PRO A 79 9.14 -30.26 -10.28
CA PRO A 79 8.95 -31.66 -9.90
C PRO A 79 9.51 -32.69 -10.90
N MET A 80 10.16 -32.27 -11.99
CA MET A 80 10.40 -33.10 -13.17
C MET A 80 11.82 -33.66 -13.33
N GLU A 81 12.77 -33.37 -12.45
CA GLU A 81 14.02 -34.15 -12.41
C GLU A 81 13.89 -35.30 -11.42
N SER A 82 13.15 -36.34 -11.84
CA SER A 82 13.35 -37.68 -11.30
C SER A 82 14.71 -38.20 -11.80
N PRO A 83 15.69 -38.47 -10.92
CA PRO A 83 16.99 -38.97 -11.34
C PRO A 83 16.83 -40.36 -11.96
N LYS A 84 17.39 -40.55 -13.15
CA LYS A 84 17.69 -41.87 -13.72
C LYS A 84 19.13 -42.24 -13.41
#